data_AF-A0A3B9G6I9-F1
#
_entry.id   AF-A0A3B9G6I9-F1
#
_cell.length_a   1.000
_cell.length_b   1.000
_cell.length_c   1.000
_cell.angle_alpha   90.00
_cell.angle_beta   90.00
_cell.angle_gamma   90.00
#
_symmetry.space_group_name_H-M   'P 1'
#
loop_
_entity.id
_entity.type
_entity.pdbx_description
1 polymer ?
#
loop_
_entity_poly.entity_id
_entity_poly.type
_entity_poly.pdbx_seq_one_letter_code
_entity_poly.pdbx_strand_id
1 'polypeptide(L)'
;MYWEIVLGSDTKQREKDLLALKTTMIIEKTQVFFKLFGLMLLLIPSVRADQTGVWNRFRGPNGSGIAVGCQPPVRVGKAYEAWRVPIPQGLSSPVLSESQIFFTAVRDRKLMTIALDKESGRERWRRFSPVKATEKVHRAASQASSTVLVDEQYVIVYFGSYGFLCYDHDGNEIWKKPIPTPQTLYGMASSPIGFGKMVIMVLDDDRNLPGSKLSRSKVIAYEKATGKEVWKTARPFSRSGWSTPIIWNHKAGLDLVVLGDGRLNGYDPTTGEGKWHTTGFSRETIAVPVANRDHVFASSSRRGGDGDAETNPKPFWDAILPFDENKNSKIERSEMKPPFTFPFRPELPVDHPGFGFPMPDDLKKREERVDWILSWFDKNKDRAWSEEEFMKGFKDKPGKPLLVAVRPGGSGDVTESHSSWSVNRNIPEIPSPLLHEGIIYLIRAGGVLA
;
A
#
# COMPACT_ATOMS: atom_id res chain seq x y z
N MET A 1 -40.17 23.38 97.48
CA MET A 1 -38.69 23.46 97.41
C MET A 1 -38.31 22.91 96.04
N TYR A 2 -37.68 23.75 95.21
CA TYR A 2 -36.95 23.50 93.96
C TYR A 2 -37.27 22.28 93.05
N TRP A 3 -37.82 22.61 91.87
CA TRP A 3 -37.52 22.19 90.49
C TRP A 3 -36.92 20.81 90.18
N GLU A 4 -37.58 20.08 89.27
CA GLU A 4 -36.92 19.22 88.29
C GLU A 4 -37.63 19.31 86.92
N ILE A 5 -36.86 19.00 85.87
CA ILE A 5 -36.85 19.68 84.56
C ILE A 5 -37.81 19.05 83.54
N VAL A 6 -38.46 19.95 82.78
CA VAL A 6 -39.27 19.69 81.58
C VAL A 6 -38.39 19.19 80.43
N LEU A 7 -38.69 18.01 79.87
CA LEU A 7 -38.28 17.63 78.52
C LEU A 7 -39.52 17.61 77.61
N GLY A 8 -39.64 18.69 76.84
CA GLY A 8 -40.67 18.91 75.85
C GLY A 8 -40.53 18.00 74.63
N SER A 9 -41.67 17.82 73.98
CA SER A 9 -42.01 16.95 72.85
C SER A 9 -41.31 17.30 71.53
N ASP A 10 -39.98 17.24 71.46
CA ASP A 10 -39.21 17.73 70.29
C ASP A 10 -38.19 16.74 69.69
N THR A 11 -38.34 15.44 69.95
CA THR A 11 -37.45 14.40 69.37
C THR A 11 -38.00 13.76 68.10
N LYS A 12 -39.32 13.53 67.99
CA LYS A 12 -39.93 12.91 66.80
C LYS A 12 -40.09 13.86 65.61
N GLN A 13 -40.22 15.17 65.85
CA GLN A 13 -40.30 16.18 64.79
C GLN A 13 -38.91 16.46 64.19
N ARG A 14 -37.88 16.60 65.05
CA ARG A 14 -36.48 16.72 64.61
C ARG A 14 -35.98 15.55 63.78
N GLU A 15 -36.37 14.30 64.08
CA GLU A 15 -35.99 13.14 63.25
C GLU A 15 -36.66 13.14 61.87
N LYS A 16 -37.93 13.58 61.78
CA LYS A 16 -38.62 13.74 60.49
C LYS A 16 -38.03 14.89 59.66
N ASP A 17 -37.67 15.99 60.29
CA ASP A 17 -37.08 17.15 59.62
C ASP A 17 -35.64 16.84 59.14
N LEU A 18 -34.86 16.06 59.91
CA LEU A 18 -33.54 15.57 59.49
C LEU A 18 -33.62 14.54 58.34
N LEU A 19 -34.65 13.69 58.31
CA LEU A 19 -34.89 12.76 57.21
C LEU A 19 -35.36 13.50 55.95
N ALA A 20 -36.20 14.52 56.09
CA ALA A 20 -36.63 15.40 55.00
C ALA A 20 -35.47 16.24 54.44
N LEU A 21 -34.59 16.79 55.29
CA LEU A 21 -33.39 17.53 54.88
C LEU A 21 -32.36 16.62 54.18
N LYS A 22 -32.16 15.38 54.65
CA LYS A 22 -31.29 14.39 53.97
C LYS A 22 -31.86 13.95 52.62
N THR A 23 -33.17 13.79 52.51
CA THR A 23 -33.84 13.38 51.25
C THR A 23 -33.85 14.52 50.23
N THR A 24 -34.03 15.77 50.67
CA THR A 24 -34.01 16.95 49.80
C THR A 24 -32.59 17.27 49.29
N MET A 25 -31.55 17.12 50.14
CA MET A 25 -30.14 17.27 49.70
C MET A 25 -29.68 16.20 48.70
N ILE A 26 -30.24 14.98 48.77
CA ILE A 26 -29.94 13.92 47.81
C ILE A 26 -30.64 14.20 46.47
N ILE A 27 -31.87 14.73 46.46
CA ILE A 27 -32.62 15.05 45.25
C ILE A 27 -32.02 16.27 44.51
N GLU A 28 -31.57 17.32 45.22
CA GLU A 28 -30.91 18.47 44.58
C GLU A 28 -29.51 18.13 44.05
N LYS A 29 -28.72 17.33 44.78
CA LYS A 29 -27.41 16.88 44.26
C LYS A 29 -27.54 15.95 43.06
N THR A 30 -28.62 15.15 42.99
CA THR A 30 -28.87 14.26 41.84
C THR A 30 -29.40 15.04 40.63
N GLN A 31 -30.19 16.11 40.82
CA GLN A 31 -30.64 16.96 39.71
C GLN A 31 -29.57 17.91 39.16
N VAL A 32 -28.61 18.36 39.99
CA VAL A 32 -27.45 19.15 39.50
C VAL A 32 -26.41 18.25 38.82
N PHE A 33 -26.25 16.99 39.27
CA PHE A 33 -25.41 16.01 38.55
C PHE A 33 -26.00 15.65 37.18
N PHE A 34 -27.33 15.53 37.05
CA PHE A 34 -27.97 15.25 35.75
C PHE A 34 -28.10 16.46 34.82
N LYS A 35 -28.06 17.70 35.33
CA LYS A 35 -28.06 18.91 34.48
C LYS A 35 -26.68 19.35 34.01
N LEU A 36 -25.58 19.00 34.71
CA LEU A 36 -24.22 19.25 34.22
C LEU A 36 -23.66 18.12 33.33
N PHE A 37 -24.14 16.88 33.44
CA PHE A 37 -23.76 15.79 32.53
C PHE A 37 -24.66 15.67 31.28
N GLY A 38 -25.83 16.30 31.30
CA GLY A 38 -26.79 16.29 30.19
C GLY A 38 -26.53 17.29 29.05
N LEU A 39 -25.48 18.12 29.16
CA LEU A 39 -25.13 19.13 28.15
C LEU A 39 -23.65 19.05 27.69
N MET A 40 -23.05 17.86 27.76
CA MET A 40 -21.73 17.56 27.21
C MET A 40 -21.71 16.22 26.45
N LEU A 41 -22.84 15.87 25.84
CA LEU A 41 -22.93 14.85 24.80
C LEU A 41 -23.51 15.52 23.57
N LEU A 42 -22.86 15.31 22.42
CA LEU A 42 -23.25 15.74 21.07
C LEU A 42 -22.68 17.07 20.57
N LEU A 43 -21.36 17.22 20.63
CA LEU A 43 -20.57 17.82 19.54
C LEU A 43 -19.21 17.11 19.46
N ILE A 44 -19.22 15.77 19.48
CA ILE A 44 -18.14 15.04 18.81
C ILE A 44 -18.47 15.24 17.33
N PRO A 45 -17.67 15.96 16.52
CA PRO A 45 -17.80 15.84 15.09
C PRO A 45 -17.62 14.35 14.83
N SER A 46 -18.72 13.68 14.51
CA SER A 46 -18.64 12.37 13.92
C SER A 46 -17.81 12.60 12.69
N VAL A 47 -16.53 12.24 12.74
CA VAL A 47 -15.78 11.92 11.55
C VAL A 47 -16.57 10.76 10.99
N ARG A 48 -17.58 11.08 10.16
CA ARG A 48 -18.12 10.12 9.21
C ARG A 48 -16.89 9.73 8.42
N ALA A 49 -16.30 8.60 8.80
CA ALA A 49 -15.46 7.85 7.90
C ALA A 49 -16.37 7.66 6.69
N ASP A 50 -16.06 8.41 5.65
CA ASP A 50 -16.86 8.50 4.45
C ASP A 50 -16.84 7.12 3.79
N GLN A 51 -17.82 6.30 4.18
CA GLN A 51 -18.10 4.99 3.61
C GLN A 51 -19.27 5.10 2.62
N THR A 52 -19.50 6.29 2.06
CA THR A 52 -20.42 6.43 0.93
C THR A 52 -19.69 6.02 -0.36
N GLY A 53 -19.82 4.73 -0.70
CA GLY A 53 -19.98 4.14 -2.04
C GLY A 53 -19.13 4.54 -3.27
N VAL A 54 -18.25 5.54 -3.22
CA VAL A 54 -17.57 6.05 -4.42
C VAL A 54 -16.19 5.41 -4.57
N TRP A 55 -15.95 4.76 -5.71
CA TRP A 55 -14.67 4.13 -6.05
C TRP A 55 -13.64 5.18 -6.47
N ASN A 56 -13.24 6.02 -5.52
CA ASN A 56 -12.62 7.32 -5.78
C ASN A 56 -11.07 7.30 -5.84
N ARG A 57 -10.47 6.13 -5.66
CA ARG A 57 -9.00 5.90 -5.63
C ARG A 57 -8.67 4.47 -6.03
N PHE A 58 -7.38 4.14 -6.11
CA PHE A 58 -6.92 2.77 -6.34
C PHE A 58 -7.57 1.79 -5.35
N ARG A 59 -8.20 0.73 -5.89
CA ARG A 59 -8.99 -0.27 -5.15
C ARG A 59 -10.16 0.29 -4.34
N GLY A 60 -10.71 1.44 -4.73
CA GLY A 60 -11.94 1.97 -4.15
C GLY A 60 -11.80 2.45 -2.70
N PRO A 61 -12.89 2.44 -1.91
CA PRO A 61 -12.91 2.98 -0.56
C PRO A 61 -11.79 2.40 0.32
N ASN A 62 -10.93 3.29 0.82
CA ASN A 62 -9.73 3.00 1.60
C ASN A 62 -8.76 1.97 0.98
N GLY A 63 -8.83 1.74 -0.34
CA GLY A 63 -8.01 0.72 -1.02
C GLY A 63 -8.41 -0.73 -0.74
N SER A 64 -9.58 -0.97 -0.13
CA SER A 64 -10.04 -2.29 0.31
C SER A 64 -10.28 -3.28 -0.84
N GLY A 65 -10.68 -2.78 -2.01
CA GLY A 65 -11.20 -3.60 -3.11
C GLY A 65 -12.66 -4.01 -2.91
N ILE A 66 -13.39 -3.39 -1.99
CA ILE A 66 -14.79 -3.72 -1.67
C ILE A 66 -15.70 -2.54 -2.02
N ALA A 67 -16.73 -2.83 -2.80
CA ALA A 67 -17.82 -1.90 -3.10
C ALA A 67 -19.03 -2.23 -2.20
N VAL A 68 -19.10 -1.61 -1.02
CA VAL A 68 -20.16 -1.86 -0.03
C VAL A 68 -21.52 -1.48 -0.62
N GLY A 69 -22.52 -2.36 -0.47
CA GLY A 69 -23.89 -2.13 -0.94
C GLY A 69 -24.06 -2.19 -2.47
N CYS A 70 -23.00 -2.49 -3.23
CA CYS A 70 -23.08 -2.62 -4.67
C CYS A 70 -23.47 -4.06 -5.06
N GLN A 71 -24.28 -4.18 -6.11
CA GLN A 71 -24.65 -5.47 -6.72
C GLN A 71 -24.05 -5.53 -8.13
N PRO A 72 -22.79 -5.97 -8.27
CA PRO A 72 -22.18 -6.07 -9.59
C PRO A 72 -22.93 -7.10 -10.45
N PRO A 73 -22.95 -6.93 -11.78
CA PRO A 73 -23.59 -7.88 -12.65
C PRO A 73 -22.90 -9.25 -12.54
N VAL A 74 -23.66 -10.29 -12.21
CA VAL A 74 -23.16 -11.68 -12.14
C VAL A 74 -23.03 -12.33 -13.52
N ARG A 75 -23.54 -11.66 -14.56
CA ARG A 75 -23.34 -12.04 -15.96
C ARG A 75 -22.51 -10.96 -16.64
N VAL A 76 -21.41 -11.38 -17.26
CA VAL A 76 -20.48 -10.50 -17.98
C VAL A 76 -20.42 -10.87 -19.45
N GLY A 77 -20.01 -9.92 -20.29
CA GLY A 77 -19.84 -10.12 -21.74
C GLY A 77 -20.64 -9.12 -22.56
N LYS A 78 -20.45 -9.16 -23.89
CA LYS A 78 -20.95 -8.16 -24.84
C LYS A 78 -22.46 -7.88 -24.73
N ALA A 79 -23.27 -8.88 -24.39
CA ALA A 79 -24.71 -8.73 -24.22
C ALA A 79 -25.14 -7.96 -22.96
N TYR A 80 -24.22 -7.79 -22.00
CA TYR A 80 -24.45 -7.15 -20.70
C TYR A 80 -23.61 -5.88 -20.50
N GLU A 81 -22.85 -5.46 -21.52
CA GLU A 81 -22.06 -4.23 -21.47
C GLU A 81 -22.97 -3.00 -21.64
N ALA A 82 -22.86 -2.04 -20.73
CA ALA A 82 -23.53 -0.74 -20.88
C ALA A 82 -22.96 0.06 -22.06
N TRP A 83 -21.64 0.05 -22.20
CA TRP A 83 -20.91 0.66 -23.31
C TRP A 83 -19.46 0.17 -23.32
N ARG A 84 -18.75 0.45 -24.42
CA ARG A 84 -17.32 0.17 -24.59
C ARG A 84 -16.67 1.27 -25.39
N VAL A 85 -15.53 1.77 -24.93
CA VAL A 85 -14.76 2.82 -25.60
C VAL A 85 -13.28 2.45 -25.65
N PRO A 86 -12.57 2.66 -26.78
CA PRO A 86 -11.13 2.49 -26.81
C PRO A 86 -10.46 3.58 -25.97
N ILE A 87 -9.48 3.18 -25.15
CA ILE A 87 -8.69 4.10 -24.33
C ILE A 87 -7.20 4.01 -24.68
N PRO A 88 -6.39 5.07 -24.47
CA PRO A 88 -4.96 4.99 -24.66
C PRO A 88 -4.30 4.05 -23.63
N GLN A 89 -3.05 3.66 -23.88
CA GLN A 89 -2.31 2.76 -23.00
C GLN A 89 -2.13 3.37 -21.59
N GLY A 90 -2.20 2.54 -20.55
CA GLY A 90 -2.00 2.94 -19.17
C GLY A 90 -2.17 1.72 -18.27
N LEU A 91 -1.68 1.80 -17.02
CA LEU A 91 -1.87 0.74 -16.02
C LEU A 91 -2.59 1.26 -14.75
N SER A 92 -3.05 2.51 -14.77
CA SER A 92 -3.92 3.03 -13.71
C SER A 92 -5.28 2.34 -13.72
N SER A 93 -5.91 2.26 -12.55
CA SER A 93 -7.30 1.81 -12.44
C SER A 93 -8.26 2.97 -12.72
N PRO A 94 -9.42 2.72 -13.35
CA PRO A 94 -10.47 3.71 -13.41
C PRO A 94 -10.99 4.01 -12.00
N VAL A 95 -11.27 5.29 -11.75
CA VAL A 95 -11.97 5.73 -10.53
C VAL A 95 -13.22 6.51 -10.91
N LEU A 96 -14.16 6.57 -9.99
CA LEU A 96 -15.49 7.12 -10.22
C LEU A 96 -15.69 8.40 -9.39
N SER A 97 -16.37 9.37 -9.97
CA SER A 97 -17.21 10.33 -9.23
C SER A 97 -18.69 9.95 -9.40
N GLU A 98 -19.59 10.85 -9.05
CA GLU A 98 -21.03 10.67 -9.28
C GLU A 98 -21.33 10.42 -10.77
N SER A 99 -20.79 11.28 -11.65
CA SER A 99 -21.12 11.34 -13.08
C SER A 99 -19.96 11.03 -14.04
N GLN A 100 -18.72 10.89 -13.54
CA GLN A 100 -17.54 10.72 -14.39
C GLN A 100 -16.66 9.54 -13.99
N ILE A 101 -15.86 9.07 -14.95
CA ILE A 101 -14.79 8.09 -14.77
C ILE A 101 -13.46 8.77 -15.07
N PHE A 102 -12.46 8.61 -14.21
CA PHE A 102 -11.13 9.20 -14.38
C PHE A 102 -10.05 8.13 -14.40
N PHE A 103 -9.03 8.33 -15.23
CA PHE A 103 -7.82 7.50 -15.24
C PHE A 103 -6.64 8.26 -15.86
N THR A 104 -5.44 7.74 -15.65
CA THR A 104 -4.21 8.25 -16.26
C THR A 104 -3.76 7.33 -17.40
N ALA A 105 -3.22 7.92 -18.46
CA ALA A 105 -2.78 7.21 -19.64
C ALA A 105 -1.51 7.83 -20.25
N VAL A 106 -0.91 7.11 -21.18
CA VAL A 106 0.26 7.50 -21.95
C VAL A 106 0.07 7.13 -23.42
N ARG A 107 0.45 8.04 -24.32
CA ARG A 107 0.54 7.79 -25.76
C ARG A 107 1.64 8.66 -26.34
N ASP A 108 2.50 8.08 -27.19
CA ASP A 108 3.61 8.80 -27.83
C ASP A 108 4.51 9.55 -26.83
N ARG A 109 4.76 8.95 -25.66
CA ARG A 109 5.49 9.55 -24.51
C ARG A 109 4.83 10.79 -23.90
N LYS A 110 3.57 11.09 -24.23
CA LYS A 110 2.78 12.14 -23.59
C LYS A 110 1.89 11.52 -22.51
N LEU A 111 2.07 11.99 -21.28
CA LEU A 111 1.22 11.59 -20.14
C LEU A 111 -0.05 12.42 -20.14
N MET A 112 -1.18 11.80 -19.82
CA MET A 112 -2.48 12.47 -19.82
C MET A 112 -3.43 11.94 -18.75
N THR A 113 -4.29 12.84 -18.28
CA THR A 113 -5.45 12.54 -17.44
C THR A 113 -6.68 12.63 -18.32
N ILE A 114 -7.56 11.64 -18.24
CA ILE A 114 -8.79 11.55 -19.04
C ILE A 114 -9.97 11.44 -18.09
N ALA A 115 -11.03 12.19 -18.40
CA ALA A 115 -12.34 12.02 -17.80
C ALA A 115 -13.34 11.59 -18.86
N LEU A 116 -14.10 10.54 -18.56
CA LEU A 116 -15.22 10.07 -19.35
C LEU A 116 -16.52 10.34 -18.62
N ASP A 117 -17.58 10.54 -19.39
CA ASP A 117 -18.95 10.46 -18.92
C ASP A 117 -19.26 9.02 -18.50
N LYS A 118 -19.76 8.83 -17.27
CA LYS A 118 -20.00 7.50 -16.70
C LYS A 118 -21.13 6.74 -17.42
N GLU A 119 -22.15 7.45 -17.90
CA GLU A 119 -23.33 6.83 -18.53
C GLU A 119 -23.08 6.44 -19.99
N SER A 120 -22.39 7.29 -20.75
CA SER A 120 -22.19 7.11 -22.19
C SER A 120 -20.78 6.65 -22.59
N GLY A 121 -19.80 6.73 -21.69
CA GLY A 121 -18.40 6.46 -21.98
C GLY A 121 -17.71 7.51 -22.86
N ARG A 122 -18.39 8.62 -23.20
CA ARG A 122 -17.84 9.69 -24.04
C ARG A 122 -16.79 10.48 -23.27
N GLU A 123 -15.71 10.87 -23.93
CA GLU A 123 -14.69 11.73 -23.33
C GLU A 123 -15.28 13.11 -23.01
N ARG A 124 -15.21 13.50 -21.74
CA ARG A 124 -15.59 14.84 -21.26
C ARG A 124 -14.44 15.80 -21.45
N TRP A 125 -13.25 15.39 -21.02
CA TRP A 125 -12.04 16.17 -21.20
C TRP A 125 -10.78 15.30 -21.13
N ARG A 126 -9.69 15.89 -21.63
CA ARG A 126 -8.33 15.36 -21.53
C ARG A 126 -7.36 16.48 -21.21
N ARG A 127 -6.42 16.21 -20.32
CA ARG A 127 -5.33 17.12 -19.95
C ARG A 127 -4.00 16.42 -20.06
N PHE A 128 -3.03 17.09 -20.67
CA PHE A 128 -1.67 16.59 -20.80
C PHE A 128 -0.82 17.09 -19.64
N SER A 129 0.05 16.21 -19.13
CA SER A 129 1.11 16.63 -18.21
C SER A 129 2.07 17.57 -18.94
N PRO A 130 2.60 18.61 -18.27
CA PRO A 130 3.61 19.52 -18.85
C PRO A 130 5.02 18.90 -18.89
N VAL A 131 5.15 17.59 -18.62
CA VAL A 131 6.41 16.87 -18.63
C VAL A 131 7.08 16.91 -20.01
N LYS A 132 8.38 17.22 -20.04
CA LYS A 132 9.16 17.27 -21.28
C LYS A 132 9.72 15.91 -21.70
N ALA A 133 10.06 15.08 -20.73
CA ALA A 133 10.65 13.76 -20.94
C ALA A 133 10.13 12.79 -19.88
N THR A 134 9.78 11.59 -20.33
CA THR A 134 9.32 10.52 -19.44
C THR A 134 10.47 9.64 -18.98
N GLU A 135 10.30 9.03 -17.82
CA GLU A 135 11.23 8.11 -17.20
C GLU A 135 11.23 6.79 -17.98
N LYS A 136 12.36 6.09 -17.88
CA LYS A 136 12.41 4.69 -18.31
C LYS A 136 11.75 3.84 -17.23
N VAL A 137 10.77 3.04 -17.64
CA VAL A 137 10.11 2.05 -16.78
C VAL A 137 10.41 0.64 -17.30
N HIS A 138 10.16 -0.36 -16.45
CA HIS A 138 10.23 -1.75 -16.88
C HIS A 138 9.12 -2.06 -17.90
N ARG A 139 9.34 -3.04 -18.78
CA ARG A 139 8.38 -3.42 -19.84
C ARG A 139 7.01 -3.87 -19.34
N ALA A 140 6.93 -4.34 -18.08
CA ALA A 140 5.68 -4.71 -17.42
C ALA A 140 5.01 -3.55 -16.66
N ALA A 141 5.58 -2.34 -16.72
CA ALA A 141 5.08 -1.15 -16.05
C ALA A 141 4.74 -0.06 -17.07
N SER A 142 4.16 1.04 -16.58
CA SER A 142 3.81 2.22 -17.38
C SER A 142 4.16 3.49 -16.63
N GLN A 143 4.52 4.55 -17.35
CA GLN A 143 4.66 5.90 -16.77
C GLN A 143 3.33 6.47 -16.26
N ALA A 144 2.20 5.86 -16.64
CA ALA A 144 0.86 6.15 -16.16
C ALA A 144 0.28 4.97 -15.34
N SER A 145 1.05 4.45 -14.38
CA SER A 145 0.60 3.37 -13.48
C SER A 145 -0.11 3.89 -12.23
N SER A 146 0.28 5.07 -11.71
CA SER A 146 -0.38 5.67 -10.56
C SER A 146 -1.83 6.02 -10.88
N THR A 147 -2.74 5.54 -10.04
CA THR A 147 -4.17 5.80 -10.14
C THR A 147 -4.50 7.16 -9.56
N VAL A 148 -5.40 7.88 -10.24
CA VAL A 148 -5.89 9.19 -9.80
C VAL A 148 -6.69 9.09 -8.50
N LEU A 149 -6.60 10.13 -7.66
CA LEU A 149 -7.48 10.34 -6.52
C LEU A 149 -8.56 11.34 -6.92
N VAL A 150 -9.82 11.02 -6.66
CA VAL A 150 -10.95 11.91 -6.87
C VAL A 150 -11.67 12.10 -5.54
N ASP A 151 -12.08 13.32 -5.24
CA ASP A 151 -13.05 13.61 -4.19
C ASP A 151 -14.13 14.54 -4.73
N GLU A 152 -15.00 15.07 -3.86
CA GLU A 152 -16.09 15.96 -4.26
C GLU A 152 -15.64 17.22 -5.02
N GLN A 153 -14.40 17.67 -4.82
CA GLN A 153 -13.91 18.95 -5.35
C GLN A 153 -12.73 18.77 -6.33
N TYR A 154 -11.87 17.79 -6.09
CA TYR A 154 -10.58 17.71 -6.74
C TYR A 154 -10.34 16.36 -7.42
N VAL A 155 -9.69 16.44 -8.58
CA VAL A 155 -9.12 15.33 -9.33
C VAL A 155 -7.59 15.46 -9.25
N ILE A 156 -6.94 14.65 -8.43
CA ILE A 156 -5.51 14.75 -8.12
C ILE A 156 -4.76 13.55 -8.71
N VAL A 157 -3.89 13.82 -9.67
CA VAL A 157 -3.04 12.82 -10.33
C VAL A 157 -1.59 12.95 -9.92
N TYR A 158 -0.87 11.84 -9.93
CA TYR A 158 0.57 11.81 -9.83
C TYR A 158 1.16 11.10 -11.05
N PHE A 159 2.18 11.70 -11.65
CA PHE A 159 3.01 11.07 -12.68
C PHE A 159 4.45 11.00 -12.19
N GLY A 160 5.09 9.82 -12.26
CA GLY A 160 6.47 9.63 -11.79
C GLY A 160 7.45 10.64 -12.38
N SER A 161 7.35 10.90 -13.68
CA SER A 161 8.16 11.91 -14.38
C SER A 161 7.87 13.38 -14.10
N TYR A 162 6.82 13.69 -13.33
CA TYR A 162 6.42 15.07 -13.13
C TYR A 162 6.19 15.43 -11.68
N GLY A 163 5.35 14.68 -10.96
CA GLY A 163 4.77 15.08 -9.69
C GLY A 163 3.25 15.19 -9.76
N PHE A 164 2.67 16.07 -8.96
CA PHE A 164 1.22 16.21 -8.87
C PHE A 164 0.64 17.22 -9.87
N LEU A 165 -0.55 16.90 -10.37
CA LEU A 165 -1.45 17.84 -11.03
C LEU A 165 -2.82 17.74 -10.34
N CYS A 166 -3.45 18.87 -10.08
CA CYS A 166 -4.78 18.95 -9.48
C CYS A 166 -5.72 19.71 -10.41
N TYR A 167 -6.87 19.12 -10.65
CA TYR A 167 -7.94 19.68 -11.45
C TYR A 167 -9.24 19.74 -10.64
N ASP A 168 -10.20 20.54 -11.10
CA ASP A 168 -11.61 20.30 -10.79
C ASP A 168 -12.19 19.17 -11.67
N HIS A 169 -13.48 18.86 -11.48
CA HIS A 169 -14.18 17.83 -12.26
C HIS A 169 -14.40 18.19 -13.74
N ASP A 170 -14.27 19.48 -14.10
CA ASP A 170 -14.33 19.97 -15.49
C ASP A 170 -12.96 19.99 -16.18
N GLY A 171 -11.90 19.63 -15.44
CA GLY A 171 -10.54 19.54 -15.93
C GLY A 171 -9.82 20.89 -15.95
N ASN A 172 -10.29 21.91 -15.24
CA ASN A 172 -9.55 23.16 -15.06
C ASN A 172 -8.41 22.92 -14.06
N GLU A 173 -7.20 23.38 -14.37
CA GLU A 173 -6.04 23.25 -13.47
C GLU A 173 -6.23 24.15 -12.25
N ILE A 174 -6.19 23.55 -11.05
CA ILE A 174 -6.21 24.28 -9.78
C ILE A 174 -4.76 24.58 -9.35
N TRP A 175 -3.91 23.56 -9.35
CA TRP A 175 -2.48 23.71 -9.07
C TRP A 175 -1.67 22.56 -9.64
N LYS A 176 -0.35 22.76 -9.70
CA LYS A 176 0.61 21.73 -10.07
C LYS A 176 1.84 21.78 -9.18
N LYS A 177 2.41 20.61 -8.89
CA LYS A 177 3.60 20.48 -8.03
C LYS A 177 4.62 19.56 -8.68
N PRO A 178 5.67 20.11 -9.31
CA PRO A 178 6.80 19.33 -9.78
C PRO A 178 7.48 18.62 -8.59
N ILE A 179 7.70 17.32 -8.73
CA ILE A 179 8.40 16.47 -7.76
C ILE A 179 9.42 15.64 -8.55
N PRO A 180 10.71 15.66 -8.18
CA PRO A 180 11.71 14.84 -8.84
C PRO A 180 11.35 13.36 -8.79
N THR A 181 11.45 12.70 -9.94
CA THR A 181 11.16 11.26 -10.10
C THR A 181 12.07 10.43 -9.19
N PRO A 182 11.50 9.59 -8.31
CA PRO A 182 12.27 8.57 -7.58
C PRO A 182 12.91 7.57 -8.54
N GLN A 183 14.08 7.03 -8.19
CA GLN A 183 14.62 5.87 -8.92
C GLN A 183 13.97 4.62 -8.36
N THR A 184 13.37 3.78 -9.20
CA THR A 184 12.81 2.49 -8.79
C THR A 184 13.17 1.43 -9.81
N LEU A 185 13.08 0.15 -9.41
CA LEU A 185 13.38 -0.98 -10.28
C LEU A 185 12.43 -1.07 -11.49
N TYR A 186 11.12 -0.78 -11.29
CA TYR A 186 10.09 -1.01 -12.31
C TYR A 186 9.42 0.27 -12.84
N GLY A 187 9.59 1.43 -12.18
CA GLY A 187 8.76 2.62 -12.39
C GLY A 187 7.93 2.95 -11.13
N MET A 188 7.20 4.06 -11.13
CA MET A 188 6.31 4.41 -10.01
C MET A 188 4.92 3.78 -10.22
N ALA A 189 4.33 3.23 -9.16
CA ALA A 189 2.96 2.68 -9.20
C ALA A 189 2.11 3.01 -7.97
N SER A 190 2.72 3.36 -6.82
CA SER A 190 1.97 3.88 -5.67
C SER A 190 1.09 5.06 -6.10
N SER A 191 -0.11 5.11 -5.55
CA SER A 191 -1.13 6.09 -5.94
C SER A 191 -1.38 7.10 -4.79
N PRO A 192 -1.76 8.36 -5.11
CA PRO A 192 -2.19 9.31 -4.10
C PRO A 192 -3.42 8.82 -3.33
N ILE A 193 -3.50 9.22 -2.06
CA ILE A 193 -4.64 8.94 -1.19
C ILE A 193 -5.12 10.22 -0.51
N GLY A 194 -6.43 10.34 -0.26
CA GLY A 194 -6.99 11.46 0.49
C GLY A 194 -7.03 11.18 1.98
N PHE A 195 -6.74 12.18 2.81
CA PHE A 195 -7.01 12.17 4.25
C PHE A 195 -7.36 13.58 4.73
N GLY A 196 -8.61 13.81 5.12
CA GLY A 196 -9.12 15.14 5.47
C GLY A 196 -8.88 16.14 4.33
N LYS A 197 -8.15 17.23 4.60
CA LYS A 197 -7.76 18.25 3.62
C LYS A 197 -6.48 17.92 2.84
N MET A 198 -5.87 16.77 3.08
CA MET A 198 -4.57 16.41 2.52
C MET A 198 -4.68 15.36 1.42
N VAL A 199 -3.77 15.44 0.46
CA VAL A 199 -3.35 14.34 -0.41
C VAL A 199 -2.01 13.80 0.10
N ILE A 200 -1.92 12.49 0.28
CA ILE A 200 -0.74 11.79 0.77
C ILE A 200 -0.18 10.91 -0.35
N MET A 201 1.13 10.87 -0.50
CA MET A 201 1.82 10.04 -1.49
C MET A 201 3.10 9.43 -0.92
N VAL A 202 3.34 8.18 -1.29
CA VAL A 202 4.55 7.43 -0.96
C VAL A 202 5.51 7.54 -2.14
N LEU A 203 6.72 7.99 -1.87
CA LEU A 203 7.79 8.18 -2.85
C LEU A 203 8.99 7.37 -2.40
N ASP A 204 8.95 6.07 -2.66
CA ASP A 204 10.07 5.18 -2.38
C ASP A 204 11.14 5.29 -3.51
N ASP A 205 12.41 5.34 -3.12
CA ASP A 205 13.55 5.65 -3.98
C ASP A 205 14.72 4.69 -3.69
N ASP A 206 15.27 4.06 -4.72
CA ASP A 206 16.46 3.23 -4.60
C ASP A 206 17.74 4.06 -4.45
N ARG A 207 17.73 5.35 -4.78
CA ARG A 207 18.91 6.21 -4.59
C ARG A 207 19.20 6.41 -3.12
N ASN A 208 20.49 6.44 -2.82
CA ASN A 208 20.97 6.81 -1.51
C ASN A 208 20.96 8.34 -1.31
N LEU A 209 20.79 8.76 -0.06
CA LEU A 209 21.19 10.09 0.38
C LEU A 209 22.69 10.30 0.07
N PRO A 210 23.12 11.53 -0.31
CA PRO A 210 24.53 11.82 -0.57
C PRO A 210 25.43 11.37 0.60
N GLY A 211 26.50 10.62 0.31
CA GLY A 211 27.44 10.13 1.33
C GLY A 211 26.89 9.07 2.29
N SER A 212 25.72 8.49 2.03
CA SER A 212 25.06 7.54 2.92
C SER A 212 24.67 6.24 2.20
N LYS A 213 24.41 5.18 2.97
CA LYS A 213 23.73 3.96 2.49
C LYS A 213 22.21 4.03 2.67
N LEU A 214 21.69 5.08 3.30
CA LEU A 214 20.27 5.27 3.56
C LEU A 214 19.56 5.79 2.31
N SER A 215 18.32 5.36 2.11
CA SER A 215 17.50 5.73 0.96
C SER A 215 16.96 7.18 1.05
N ARG A 216 16.65 7.78 -0.12
CA ARG A 216 15.89 9.04 -0.27
C ARG A 216 14.37 8.88 -0.15
N SER A 217 13.87 7.68 0.12
CA SER A 217 12.44 7.38 0.26
C SER A 217 11.77 8.29 1.28
N LYS A 218 10.50 8.60 1.04
CA LYS A 218 9.71 9.50 1.90
C LYS A 218 8.21 9.30 1.70
N VAL A 219 7.45 9.72 2.71
CA VAL A 219 6.02 10.00 2.57
C VAL A 219 5.83 11.51 2.60
N ILE A 220 4.96 12.02 1.76
CA ILE A 220 4.64 13.44 1.66
C ILE A 220 3.15 13.66 1.79
N ALA A 221 2.77 14.78 2.42
CA ALA A 221 1.40 15.27 2.44
C ALA A 221 1.34 16.73 1.98
N TYR A 222 0.33 17.01 1.16
CA TYR A 222 0.07 18.30 0.57
C TYR A 222 -1.41 18.66 0.77
N GLU A 223 -1.71 19.94 0.95
CA GLU A 223 -3.10 20.41 1.02
C GLU A 223 -3.77 20.28 -0.37
N LYS A 224 -4.95 19.65 -0.42
CA LYS A 224 -5.67 19.38 -1.67
C LYS A 224 -6.10 20.66 -2.41
N ALA A 225 -6.42 21.72 -1.67
CA ALA A 225 -6.89 22.98 -2.25
C ALA A 225 -5.76 23.81 -2.89
N THR A 226 -4.55 23.75 -2.34
CA THR A 226 -3.47 24.70 -2.69
C THR A 226 -2.20 24.05 -3.22
N GLY A 227 -1.99 22.75 -2.99
CA GLY A 227 -0.72 22.10 -3.27
C GLY A 227 0.44 22.56 -2.38
N LYS A 228 0.13 23.17 -1.22
CA LYS A 228 1.13 23.52 -0.20
C LYS A 228 1.54 22.28 0.61
N GLU A 229 2.83 22.13 0.88
CA GLU A 229 3.33 21.03 1.71
C GLU A 229 2.83 21.19 3.15
N VAL A 230 2.29 20.11 3.71
CA VAL A 230 1.84 20.05 5.12
C VAL A 230 2.91 19.38 5.96
N TRP A 231 3.33 18.18 5.56
CA TRP A 231 4.42 17.46 6.21
C TRP A 231 5.16 16.55 5.22
N LYS A 232 6.36 16.13 5.63
CA LYS A 232 7.21 15.19 4.91
C LYS A 232 7.99 14.35 5.91
N THR A 233 7.94 13.04 5.74
CA THR A 233 8.63 12.09 6.62
C THR A 233 9.60 11.24 5.81
N ALA A 234 10.87 11.24 6.20
CA ALA A 234 11.90 10.41 5.58
C ALA A 234 11.69 8.93 5.93
N ARG A 235 12.00 8.05 4.97
CA ARG A 235 11.95 6.59 5.12
C ARG A 235 13.31 5.98 4.77
N PRO A 236 14.37 6.29 5.54
CA PRO A 236 15.75 5.99 5.17
C PRO A 236 16.05 4.49 5.01
N PHE A 237 15.20 3.63 5.59
CA PHE A 237 15.32 2.18 5.54
C PHE A 237 14.32 1.50 4.61
N SER A 238 13.63 2.25 3.75
CA SER A 238 12.76 1.69 2.70
C SER A 238 13.39 1.95 1.33
N ARG A 239 13.58 0.90 0.53
CA ARG A 239 13.84 0.98 -0.91
C ARG A 239 12.54 1.03 -1.70
N SER A 240 12.66 0.98 -3.03
CA SER A 240 11.51 0.98 -3.93
C SER A 240 10.45 -0.05 -3.53
N GLY A 241 9.23 0.44 -3.30
CA GLY A 241 8.01 -0.33 -3.13
C GLY A 241 6.90 0.27 -4.01
N TRP A 242 5.87 -0.52 -4.28
CA TRP A 242 4.76 -0.16 -5.17
C TRP A 242 3.40 -0.20 -4.48
N SER A 243 3.40 -0.48 -3.18
CA SER A 243 2.20 -0.50 -2.36
C SER A 243 1.62 0.92 -2.20
N THR A 244 0.31 1.05 -2.45
CA THR A 244 -0.44 2.25 -2.12
C THR A 244 -0.84 2.21 -0.64
N PRO A 245 -0.65 3.30 0.13
CA PRO A 245 -0.93 3.28 1.57
C PRO A 245 -2.43 3.28 1.88
N ILE A 246 -2.80 2.92 3.11
CA ILE A 246 -4.19 2.99 3.60
C ILE A 246 -4.30 3.81 4.88
N ILE A 247 -5.51 4.28 5.20
CA ILE A 247 -5.82 4.84 6.52
C ILE A 247 -6.47 3.74 7.35
N TRP A 248 -5.79 3.30 8.39
CA TRP A 248 -6.33 2.31 9.32
C TRP A 248 -7.05 3.02 10.47
N ASN A 249 -8.38 2.97 10.45
CA ASN A 249 -9.22 3.43 11.56
C ASN A 249 -9.49 2.27 12.52
N HIS A 250 -8.73 2.20 13.60
CA HIS A 250 -8.79 1.13 14.59
C HIS A 250 -9.32 1.61 15.94
N LYS A 251 -9.53 0.67 16.88
CA LYS A 251 -10.06 0.98 18.22
C LYS A 251 -9.19 1.92 19.06
N ALA A 252 -7.90 2.00 18.78
CA ALA A 252 -6.94 2.84 19.49
C ALA A 252 -6.62 4.17 18.78
N GLY A 253 -7.21 4.43 17.61
CA GLY A 253 -6.94 5.65 16.83
C GLY A 253 -6.89 5.45 15.32
N LEU A 254 -6.12 6.33 14.68
CA LEU A 254 -5.94 6.39 13.23
C LEU A 254 -4.46 6.33 12.88
N ASP A 255 -4.11 5.43 11.98
CA ASP A 255 -2.75 5.29 11.46
C ASP A 255 -2.74 5.31 9.93
N LEU A 256 -1.80 6.04 9.35
CA LEU A 256 -1.40 5.86 7.95
C LEU A 256 -0.51 4.62 7.88
N VAL A 257 -0.96 3.57 7.21
CA VAL A 257 -0.21 2.33 7.09
C VAL A 257 0.46 2.23 5.72
N VAL A 258 1.77 1.99 5.72
CA VAL A 258 2.55 1.84 4.50
C VAL A 258 3.43 0.61 4.53
N LEU A 259 3.17 -0.30 3.58
CA LEU A 259 4.02 -1.45 3.32
C LEU A 259 5.18 -1.03 2.40
N GLY A 260 6.42 -1.27 2.82
CA GLY A 260 7.61 -1.00 2.03
C GLY A 260 8.68 -2.07 2.23
N ASP A 261 9.84 -1.85 1.64
CA ASP A 261 11.00 -2.76 1.74
C ASP A 261 11.28 -3.20 3.19
N GLY A 262 11.10 -4.50 3.43
CA GLY A 262 11.42 -5.15 4.69
C GLY A 262 10.42 -4.94 5.83
N ARG A 263 9.49 -3.98 5.71
CA ARG A 263 8.68 -3.51 6.84
C ARG A 263 7.32 -2.93 6.47
N LEU A 264 6.34 -3.15 7.35
CA LEU A 264 5.08 -2.41 7.40
C LEU A 264 5.21 -1.33 8.48
N ASN A 265 4.94 -0.07 8.13
CA ASN A 265 5.04 1.06 9.05
C ASN A 265 3.67 1.68 9.30
N GLY A 266 3.42 2.11 10.53
CA GLY A 266 2.31 2.99 10.89
C GLY A 266 2.83 4.39 11.20
N TYR A 267 2.17 5.40 10.66
CA TYR A 267 2.44 6.82 10.92
C TYR A 267 1.19 7.52 11.45
N ASP A 268 1.36 8.62 12.17
CA ASP A 268 0.28 9.57 12.36
C ASP A 268 -0.10 10.19 11.00
N PRO A 269 -1.37 10.08 10.55
CA PRO A 269 -1.77 10.60 9.24
C PRO A 269 -1.84 12.13 9.19
N THR A 270 -1.89 12.82 10.34
CA THR A 270 -1.97 14.28 10.45
C THR A 270 -0.60 14.93 10.50
N THR A 271 0.36 14.33 11.21
CA THR A 271 1.72 14.90 11.38
C THR A 271 2.78 14.20 10.54
N GLY A 272 2.51 12.97 10.09
CA GLY A 272 3.48 12.12 9.42
C GLY A 272 4.48 11.43 10.35
N GLU A 273 4.35 11.59 11.67
CA GLU A 273 5.27 10.98 12.65
C GLU A 273 5.18 9.45 12.64
N GLY A 274 6.33 8.76 12.67
CA GLY A 274 6.36 7.30 12.75
C GLY A 274 5.91 6.82 14.13
N LYS A 275 4.90 5.94 14.16
CA LYS A 275 4.36 5.36 15.40
C LYS A 275 4.94 3.98 15.67
N TRP A 276 4.84 3.08 14.70
CA TRP A 276 5.24 1.68 14.85
C TRP A 276 5.71 1.08 13.54
N HIS A 277 6.40 -0.06 13.62
CA HIS A 277 6.73 -0.88 12.47
C HIS A 277 6.78 -2.37 12.82
N THR A 278 6.49 -3.23 11.84
CA THR A 278 6.78 -4.67 11.90
C THR A 278 7.67 -5.06 10.73
N THR A 279 8.56 -6.02 10.96
CA THR A 279 9.59 -6.46 9.99
C THR A 279 9.28 -7.85 9.43
N GLY A 280 10.12 -8.32 8.49
CA GLY A 280 10.09 -9.69 7.96
C GLY A 280 9.60 -9.79 6.51
N PHE A 281 9.14 -8.69 5.93
CA PHE A 281 8.78 -8.63 4.52
C PHE A 281 10.02 -8.70 3.62
N SER A 282 9.82 -9.06 2.36
CA SER A 282 10.85 -8.93 1.33
C SER A 282 11.01 -7.49 0.85
N ARG A 283 11.95 -7.28 -0.06
CA ARG A 283 12.23 -5.96 -0.63
C ARG A 283 11.12 -5.45 -1.56
N GLU A 284 10.52 -6.34 -2.35
CA GLU A 284 9.65 -5.95 -3.46
C GLU A 284 8.19 -6.01 -3.02
N THR A 285 7.73 -4.98 -2.31
CA THR A 285 6.35 -4.93 -1.81
C THR A 285 5.39 -4.29 -2.80
N ILE A 286 4.37 -5.05 -3.22
CA ILE A 286 3.40 -4.62 -4.25
C ILE A 286 1.99 -4.52 -3.67
N ALA A 287 1.58 -5.49 -2.87
CA ALA A 287 0.23 -5.54 -2.32
C ALA A 287 -0.12 -4.34 -1.44
N VAL A 288 -1.36 -3.89 -1.54
CA VAL A 288 -1.97 -2.89 -0.65
C VAL A 288 -2.42 -3.56 0.66
N PRO A 289 -2.08 -3.02 1.84
CA PRO A 289 -2.61 -3.52 3.10
C PRO A 289 -4.15 -3.41 3.15
N VAL A 290 -4.80 -4.28 3.91
CA VAL A 290 -6.23 -4.21 4.21
C VAL A 290 -6.45 -4.25 5.71
N ALA A 291 -7.54 -3.70 6.22
CA ALA A 291 -7.73 -3.60 7.66
C ALA A 291 -9.20 -3.59 8.09
N ASN A 292 -9.44 -4.04 9.32
CA ASN A 292 -10.69 -3.81 10.06
C ASN A 292 -10.40 -3.01 11.34
N ARG A 293 -11.32 -2.95 12.30
CA ARG A 293 -11.13 -2.20 13.56
C ARG A 293 -10.06 -2.78 14.48
N ASP A 294 -9.72 -4.05 14.33
CA ASP A 294 -8.90 -4.83 15.25
C ASP A 294 -7.53 -5.22 14.69
N HIS A 295 -7.39 -5.29 13.37
CA HIS A 295 -6.18 -5.73 12.70
C HIS A 295 -5.94 -4.97 11.40
N VAL A 296 -4.65 -4.78 11.09
CA VAL A 296 -4.18 -4.52 9.74
C VAL A 296 -3.46 -5.76 9.22
N PHE A 297 -3.72 -6.07 7.96
CA PHE A 297 -3.15 -7.20 7.24
C PHE A 297 -2.30 -6.69 6.09
N ALA A 298 -1.08 -7.21 5.98
CA ALA A 298 -0.19 -6.90 4.87
C ALA A 298 0.45 -8.18 4.36
N SER A 299 0.65 -8.23 3.04
CA SER A 299 1.20 -9.40 2.38
C SER A 299 2.32 -9.02 1.42
N SER A 300 3.37 -9.84 1.35
CA SER A 300 4.41 -9.74 0.33
C SER A 300 5.01 -11.12 0.12
N SER A 301 5.16 -11.54 -1.14
CA SER A 301 5.99 -12.70 -1.47
C SER A 301 7.48 -12.41 -1.33
N ARG A 302 8.33 -13.42 -1.51
CA ARG A 302 9.77 -13.22 -1.67
C ARG A 302 10.11 -12.59 -3.01
N ARG A 303 11.32 -12.04 -3.08
CA ARG A 303 11.88 -11.53 -4.32
C ARG A 303 11.96 -12.64 -5.38
N GLY A 304 11.29 -12.42 -6.50
CA GLY A 304 11.09 -13.43 -7.54
C GLY A 304 9.78 -14.20 -7.39
N GLY A 305 8.82 -13.74 -6.58
CA GLY A 305 7.47 -14.29 -6.54
C GLY A 305 7.33 -15.61 -5.78
N ASP A 306 8.36 -16.06 -5.07
CA ASP A 306 8.27 -17.28 -4.26
C ASP A 306 7.37 -17.05 -3.04
N GLY A 307 6.37 -17.93 -2.92
CA GLY A 307 5.34 -17.88 -1.89
C GLY A 307 5.65 -18.70 -0.65
N ASP A 308 6.72 -19.48 -0.66
CA ASP A 308 7.06 -20.41 0.42
C ASP A 308 8.36 -20.03 1.14
N ALA A 309 8.43 -20.39 2.43
CA ALA A 309 9.55 -20.05 3.30
C ALA A 309 10.85 -20.80 2.96
N GLU A 310 10.76 -21.89 2.21
CA GLU A 310 11.91 -22.65 1.70
C GLU A 310 11.81 -22.67 0.18
N THR A 311 12.80 -22.08 -0.48
CA THR A 311 12.85 -22.08 -1.94
C THR A 311 13.49 -23.38 -2.41
N ASN A 312 12.83 -24.10 -3.32
CA ASN A 312 13.45 -25.26 -3.98
C ASN A 312 14.41 -24.76 -5.08
N PRO A 313 15.74 -24.98 -4.97
CA PRO A 313 16.70 -24.56 -6.00
C PRO A 313 16.61 -25.40 -7.29
N LYS A 314 16.04 -26.62 -7.24
CA LYS A 314 16.05 -27.55 -8.37
C LYS A 314 15.40 -26.99 -9.65
N PRO A 315 14.19 -26.41 -9.63
CA PRO A 315 13.59 -25.83 -10.83
C PRO A 315 14.46 -24.74 -11.48
N PHE A 316 15.21 -23.97 -10.69
CA PHE A 316 16.11 -22.95 -11.21
C PHE A 316 17.30 -23.58 -11.95
N TRP A 317 17.86 -24.66 -11.39
CA TRP A 317 18.91 -25.42 -12.06
C TRP A 317 18.40 -26.04 -13.36
N ASP A 318 17.25 -26.70 -13.32
CA ASP A 318 16.63 -27.33 -14.49
C ASP A 318 16.35 -26.30 -15.61
N ALA A 319 16.01 -25.06 -15.26
CA ALA A 319 15.81 -23.95 -16.20
C ALA A 319 17.10 -23.38 -16.81
N ILE A 320 18.26 -23.68 -16.22
CA ILE A 320 19.59 -23.27 -16.71
C ILE A 320 20.16 -24.30 -17.70
N LEU A 321 19.84 -25.59 -17.53
CA LEU A 321 20.34 -26.69 -18.37
C LEU A 321 20.17 -26.49 -19.88
N PRO A 322 19.11 -25.83 -20.41
CA PRO A 322 19.02 -25.55 -21.84
C PRO A 322 20.16 -24.66 -22.39
N PHE A 323 20.91 -23.97 -21.52
CA PHE A 323 22.06 -23.15 -21.90
C PHE A 323 23.42 -23.84 -21.73
N ASP A 324 23.46 -25.07 -21.21
CA ASP A 324 24.65 -25.93 -21.21
C ASP A 324 24.87 -26.46 -22.64
N GLU A 325 25.64 -25.71 -23.44
CA GLU A 325 25.89 -25.99 -24.85
C GLU A 325 26.68 -27.30 -25.01
N ASN A 326 27.63 -27.55 -24.10
CA ASN A 326 28.55 -28.69 -24.17
C ASN A 326 28.04 -29.93 -23.39
N LYS A 327 26.93 -29.80 -22.65
CA LYS A 327 26.26 -30.85 -21.87
C LYS A 327 27.15 -31.48 -20.80
N ASN A 328 28.02 -30.69 -20.18
CA ASN A 328 28.94 -31.16 -19.14
C ASN A 328 28.38 -31.00 -17.71
N SER A 329 27.10 -30.63 -17.57
CA SER A 329 26.42 -30.36 -16.29
C SER A 329 27.07 -29.24 -15.48
N LYS A 330 27.74 -28.31 -16.17
CA LYS A 330 28.24 -27.05 -15.65
C LYS A 330 27.81 -25.93 -16.58
N ILE A 331 27.80 -24.71 -16.06
CA ILE A 331 27.68 -23.52 -16.90
C ILE A 331 28.98 -22.76 -16.87
N GLU A 332 29.63 -22.71 -18.02
CA GLU A 332 30.89 -22.04 -18.22
C GLU A 332 30.67 -20.56 -18.57
N ARG A 333 31.66 -19.71 -18.23
CA ARG A 333 31.68 -18.30 -18.63
C ARG A 333 31.44 -18.07 -20.13
N SER A 334 31.90 -18.98 -20.98
CA SER A 334 31.73 -18.98 -22.44
C SER A 334 30.27 -19.15 -22.89
N GLU A 335 29.43 -19.76 -22.06
CA GLU A 335 28.01 -20.04 -22.34
C GLU A 335 27.10 -18.91 -21.85
N MET A 336 27.59 -18.05 -20.94
CA MET A 336 26.88 -16.87 -20.43
C MET A 336 26.91 -15.69 -21.42
N LYS A 337 26.47 -15.93 -22.64
CA LYS A 337 26.29 -14.97 -23.74
C LYS A 337 24.83 -15.01 -24.21
N PRO A 338 24.27 -13.94 -24.83
CA PRO A 338 22.93 -14.02 -25.40
C PRO A 338 22.78 -15.27 -26.28
N PRO A 339 21.72 -16.09 -26.10
CA PRO A 339 20.47 -15.78 -25.39
C PRO A 339 20.42 -16.16 -23.89
N PHE A 340 21.54 -16.52 -23.24
CA PHE A 340 21.57 -16.86 -21.81
C PHE A 340 20.81 -15.85 -20.95
N THR A 341 19.95 -16.37 -20.07
CA THR A 341 19.16 -15.58 -19.14
C THR A 341 19.15 -16.27 -17.79
N PHE A 342 19.64 -15.59 -16.75
CA PHE A 342 19.67 -16.15 -15.40
C PHE A 342 18.24 -16.16 -14.80
N PRO A 343 17.68 -17.32 -14.38
CA PRO A 343 16.27 -17.42 -14.03
C PRO A 343 15.90 -16.80 -12.67
N PHE A 344 14.96 -15.86 -12.73
CA PHE A 344 13.96 -15.44 -11.74
C PHE A 344 12.88 -16.45 -11.41
N ARG A 345 12.36 -17.02 -12.50
CA ARG A 345 11.03 -17.60 -12.56
C ARG A 345 11.13 -18.81 -13.47
N PRO A 346 11.68 -19.92 -12.98
CA PRO A 346 11.88 -21.11 -13.78
C PRO A 346 10.57 -21.70 -14.34
N GLU A 347 9.43 -21.30 -13.77
CA GLU A 347 8.10 -21.67 -14.25
C GLU A 347 7.65 -20.90 -15.52
N LEU A 348 8.32 -19.80 -15.88
CA LEU A 348 7.97 -19.00 -17.05
C LEU A 348 8.79 -19.42 -18.29
N PRO A 349 8.26 -19.24 -19.51
CA PRO A 349 9.05 -19.41 -20.73
C PRO A 349 10.27 -18.49 -20.78
N VAL A 350 11.39 -18.93 -21.37
CA VAL A 350 12.67 -18.18 -21.39
C VAL A 350 12.54 -16.78 -22.02
N ASP A 351 11.69 -16.63 -23.03
CA ASP A 351 11.40 -15.37 -23.72
C ASP A 351 10.48 -14.43 -22.91
N HIS A 352 9.82 -14.95 -21.86
CA HIS A 352 8.87 -14.19 -21.06
C HIS A 352 9.55 -13.08 -20.26
N PRO A 353 8.88 -11.91 -20.13
CA PRO A 353 9.46 -10.78 -19.45
C PRO A 353 10.04 -10.95 -18.06
N GLY A 354 9.36 -11.79 -17.29
CA GLY A 354 9.68 -12.10 -15.91
C GLY A 354 10.57 -13.31 -15.72
N PHE A 355 10.95 -14.05 -16.78
CA PHE A 355 11.73 -15.28 -16.64
C PHE A 355 13.02 -15.06 -15.84
N GLY A 356 13.73 -13.97 -16.13
CA GLY A 356 15.02 -13.71 -15.50
C GLY A 356 15.72 -12.47 -16.02
N PHE A 357 17.02 -12.36 -15.73
CA PHE A 357 17.85 -11.27 -16.25
C PHE A 357 18.68 -11.74 -17.46
N PRO A 358 18.41 -11.22 -18.67
CA PRO A 358 19.13 -11.62 -19.87
C PRO A 358 20.55 -11.04 -19.89
N MET A 359 21.48 -11.65 -20.62
CA MET A 359 22.82 -11.08 -20.79
C MET A 359 22.80 -9.82 -21.67
N PRO A 360 23.58 -8.76 -21.34
CA PRO A 360 23.74 -7.60 -22.20
C PRO A 360 24.46 -7.95 -23.52
N ASP A 361 24.10 -7.25 -24.60
CA ASP A 361 24.85 -7.34 -25.87
C ASP A 361 26.24 -6.70 -25.75
N ASP A 362 26.33 -5.60 -24.99
CA ASP A 362 27.58 -4.89 -24.69
C ASP A 362 28.57 -5.80 -23.94
N LEU A 363 29.75 -6.00 -24.54
CA LEU A 363 30.77 -6.92 -24.03
C LEU A 363 31.20 -6.60 -22.61
N LYS A 364 31.49 -5.34 -22.31
CA LYS A 364 31.98 -4.92 -20.98
C LYS A 364 30.92 -5.16 -19.91
N LYS A 365 29.68 -4.72 -20.15
CA LYS A 365 28.56 -4.94 -19.21
C LYS A 365 28.24 -6.42 -19.04
N ARG A 366 28.42 -7.22 -20.09
CA ARG A 366 28.26 -8.67 -20.04
C ARG A 366 29.33 -9.30 -19.16
N GLU A 367 30.61 -8.98 -19.36
CA GLU A 367 31.69 -9.49 -18.52
C GLU A 367 31.51 -9.13 -17.05
N GLU A 368 31.18 -7.87 -16.75
CA GLU A 368 30.84 -7.42 -15.40
C GLU A 368 29.67 -8.22 -14.79
N ARG A 369 28.66 -8.56 -15.60
CA ARG A 369 27.54 -9.40 -15.16
C ARG A 369 27.93 -10.85 -14.94
N VAL A 370 28.75 -11.43 -15.82
CA VAL A 370 29.24 -12.81 -15.65
C VAL A 370 30.04 -12.93 -14.37
N ASP A 371 30.98 -12.00 -14.12
CA ASP A 371 31.75 -11.98 -12.87
C ASP A 371 30.84 -11.86 -11.64
N TRP A 372 29.80 -11.04 -11.73
CA TRP A 372 28.83 -10.90 -10.66
C TRP A 372 28.06 -12.19 -10.38
N ILE A 373 27.60 -12.93 -11.41
CA ILE A 373 26.88 -14.18 -11.19
C ILE A 373 27.84 -15.28 -10.69
N LEU A 374 29.05 -15.41 -11.27
CA LEU A 374 30.06 -16.38 -10.83
C LEU A 374 30.44 -16.16 -9.37
N SER A 375 30.51 -14.90 -8.90
CA SER A 375 30.81 -14.60 -7.49
C SER A 375 29.83 -15.24 -6.49
N TRP A 376 28.63 -15.64 -6.93
CA TRP A 376 27.62 -16.28 -6.10
C TRP A 376 27.85 -17.79 -5.97
N PHE A 377 28.14 -18.46 -7.09
CA PHE A 377 28.07 -19.93 -7.21
C PHE A 377 29.42 -20.60 -7.45
N ASP A 378 30.36 -20.00 -8.18
CA ASP A 378 31.68 -20.57 -8.46
C ASP A 378 32.55 -20.53 -7.18
N LYS A 379 32.53 -21.63 -6.40
CA LYS A 379 33.24 -21.72 -5.11
C LYS A 379 34.65 -22.23 -5.29
N ASN A 380 34.85 -23.14 -6.23
CA ASN A 380 36.15 -23.73 -6.53
C ASN A 380 37.03 -22.82 -7.43
N LYS A 381 36.46 -21.72 -7.96
CA LYS A 381 37.09 -20.75 -8.86
C LYS A 381 37.53 -21.36 -10.18
N ASP A 382 36.82 -22.38 -10.67
CA ASP A 382 37.08 -23.03 -11.95
C ASP A 382 36.50 -22.27 -13.15
N ARG A 383 35.89 -21.09 -12.91
CA ARG A 383 35.24 -20.22 -13.91
C ARG A 383 33.98 -20.84 -14.52
N ALA A 384 33.41 -21.83 -13.87
CA ALA A 384 32.09 -22.38 -14.12
C ALA A 384 31.35 -22.51 -12.78
N TRP A 385 30.08 -22.91 -12.83
CA TRP A 385 29.43 -23.48 -11.64
C TRP A 385 28.79 -24.82 -12.01
N SER A 386 28.95 -25.79 -11.11
CA SER A 386 28.27 -27.09 -11.17
C SER A 386 26.89 -27.07 -10.50
N GLU A 387 26.08 -28.11 -10.70
CA GLU A 387 24.82 -28.28 -9.95
C GLU A 387 25.09 -28.25 -8.44
N GLU A 388 26.12 -28.95 -7.98
CA GLU A 388 26.45 -29.03 -6.56
C GLU A 388 26.80 -27.66 -5.98
N GLU A 389 27.59 -26.87 -6.71
CA GLU A 389 27.92 -25.49 -6.34
C GLU A 389 26.72 -24.55 -6.39
N PHE A 390 25.84 -24.73 -7.38
CA PHE A 390 24.60 -23.99 -7.48
C PHE A 390 23.71 -24.29 -6.26
N MET A 391 23.46 -25.56 -5.95
CA MET A 391 22.65 -25.99 -4.81
C MET A 391 23.21 -25.50 -3.47
N LYS A 392 24.53 -25.63 -3.26
CA LYS A 392 25.21 -25.17 -2.03
C LYS A 392 25.31 -23.64 -1.94
N GLY A 393 25.44 -22.97 -3.08
CA GLY A 393 25.55 -21.52 -3.20
C GLY A 393 24.21 -20.80 -3.18
N PHE A 394 23.11 -21.52 -3.42
CA PHE A 394 21.76 -20.97 -3.38
C PHE A 394 21.41 -20.57 -1.94
N LYS A 395 21.44 -19.27 -1.67
CA LYS A 395 21.05 -18.71 -0.37
C LYS A 395 19.67 -18.10 -0.44
N ASP A 396 18.88 -18.30 0.61
CA ASP A 396 17.64 -17.57 0.81
C ASP A 396 17.89 -16.05 0.72
N LYS A 397 17.05 -15.38 -0.05
CA LYS A 397 17.10 -13.92 -0.16
C LYS A 397 16.58 -13.31 1.15
N PRO A 398 17.04 -12.10 1.53
CA PRO A 398 16.50 -11.40 2.69
C PRO A 398 14.98 -11.18 2.59
N GLY A 399 14.29 -11.42 3.70
CA GLY A 399 12.83 -11.38 3.80
C GLY A 399 12.16 -12.71 3.49
N LYS A 400 11.00 -12.94 4.10
CA LYS A 400 10.19 -14.16 3.90
C LYS A 400 8.91 -13.83 3.16
N PRO A 401 8.26 -14.81 2.49
CA PRO A 401 6.89 -14.61 2.09
C PRO A 401 6.11 -14.44 3.38
N LEU A 402 5.26 -13.42 3.43
CA LEU A 402 4.60 -13.04 4.66
C LEU A 402 3.20 -12.55 4.35
N LEU A 403 2.22 -13.12 5.04
CA LEU A 403 0.97 -12.46 5.40
C LEU A 403 0.97 -12.34 6.93
N VAL A 404 0.74 -11.15 7.46
CA VAL A 404 0.72 -10.90 8.91
C VAL A 404 -0.53 -10.14 9.30
N ALA A 405 -1.07 -10.46 10.47
CA ALA A 405 -2.14 -9.70 11.14
C ALA A 405 -1.55 -8.96 12.34
N VAL A 406 -1.60 -7.62 12.32
CA VAL A 406 -1.02 -6.77 13.36
C VAL A 406 -2.13 -6.06 14.14
N ARG A 407 -2.08 -6.16 15.48
CA ARG A 407 -2.98 -5.48 16.41
C ARG A 407 -2.59 -4.00 16.59
N PRO A 408 -3.55 -3.11 16.88
CA PRO A 408 -3.27 -1.69 17.09
C PRO A 408 -2.66 -1.41 18.46
N GLY A 409 -2.19 -0.18 18.65
CA GLY A 409 -1.81 0.37 19.97
C GLY A 409 -0.34 0.20 20.34
N GLY A 410 0.48 -0.37 19.45
CA GLY A 410 1.91 -0.51 19.66
C GLY A 410 2.70 0.75 19.31
N SER A 411 3.94 0.80 19.78
CA SER A 411 4.92 1.85 19.48
C SER A 411 6.29 1.24 19.21
N GLY A 412 7.07 1.83 18.31
CA GLY A 412 8.40 1.33 17.95
C GLY A 412 8.36 0.04 17.12
N ASP A 413 9.24 -0.92 17.42
CA ASP A 413 9.18 -2.25 16.81
C ASP A 413 8.12 -3.11 17.50
N VAL A 414 7.08 -3.47 16.74
CA VAL A 414 5.94 -4.23 17.24
C VAL A 414 5.89 -5.66 16.67
N THR A 415 6.97 -6.10 16.03
CA THR A 415 7.04 -7.39 15.31
C THR A 415 6.62 -8.57 16.17
N GLU A 416 7.16 -8.66 17.40
CA GLU A 416 6.85 -9.75 18.33
C GLU A 416 5.61 -9.43 19.20
N SER A 417 5.42 -8.16 19.57
CA SER A 417 4.45 -7.78 20.61
C SER A 417 3.02 -7.64 20.10
N HIS A 418 2.82 -7.28 18.83
CA HIS A 418 1.49 -6.98 18.26
C HIS A 418 1.11 -7.87 17.08
N SER A 419 1.97 -8.79 16.66
CA SER A 419 1.59 -9.86 15.74
C SER A 419 0.54 -10.75 16.42
N SER A 420 -0.62 -10.92 15.77
CA SER A 420 -1.63 -11.90 16.19
C SER A 420 -1.35 -13.27 15.58
N TRP A 421 -0.98 -13.28 14.31
CA TRP A 421 -0.57 -14.48 13.59
C TRP A 421 0.14 -14.07 12.30
N SER A 422 0.90 -15.00 11.74
CA SER A 422 1.52 -14.83 10.43
C SER A 422 1.51 -16.13 9.65
N VAL A 423 1.46 -16.02 8.32
CA VAL A 423 1.54 -17.13 7.37
C VAL A 423 2.71 -16.83 6.43
N ASN A 424 3.56 -17.83 6.20
CA ASN A 424 4.76 -17.74 5.36
C ASN A 424 4.80 -18.81 4.26
N ARG A 425 3.66 -19.44 4.02
CA ARG A 425 3.46 -20.45 2.99
C ARG A 425 2.37 -19.96 2.07
N ASN A 426 2.52 -20.29 0.80
CA ASN A 426 1.56 -20.05 -0.23
C ASN A 426 1.22 -18.56 -0.49
N ILE A 427 2.12 -17.64 -0.15
CA ILE A 427 1.88 -16.21 -0.25
C ILE A 427 1.94 -15.76 -1.72
N PRO A 428 0.89 -15.12 -2.24
CA PRO A 428 0.88 -14.71 -3.64
C PRO A 428 1.80 -13.51 -3.87
N GLU A 429 2.31 -13.38 -5.08
CA GLU A 429 3.31 -12.37 -5.40
C GLU A 429 2.77 -10.94 -5.44
N ILE A 430 1.80 -10.73 -6.32
CA ILE A 430 1.30 -9.42 -6.74
C ILE A 430 -0.03 -9.04 -6.07
N PRO A 431 -1.05 -9.94 -6.00
CA PRO A 431 -2.40 -9.51 -5.64
C PRO A 431 -2.47 -9.08 -4.18
N SER A 432 -3.14 -7.95 -3.96
CA SER A 432 -3.39 -7.51 -2.58
C SER A 432 -4.50 -8.33 -1.94
N PRO A 433 -4.40 -8.63 -0.64
CA PRO A 433 -5.44 -9.36 0.08
C PRO A 433 -6.81 -8.68 -0.04
N LEU A 434 -7.87 -9.44 0.13
CA LEU A 434 -9.24 -8.94 0.28
C LEU A 434 -9.73 -9.34 1.67
N LEU A 435 -10.22 -8.37 2.46
CA LEU A 435 -10.78 -8.64 3.79
C LEU A 435 -12.29 -8.36 3.75
N HIS A 436 -13.10 -9.42 3.74
CA HIS A 436 -14.55 -9.31 3.66
C HIS A 436 -15.20 -10.18 4.74
N GLU A 437 -16.10 -9.58 5.52
CA GLU A 437 -16.85 -10.25 6.60
C GLU A 437 -15.96 -11.03 7.59
N GLY A 438 -14.79 -10.47 7.92
CA GLY A 438 -13.84 -11.08 8.86
C GLY A 438 -12.97 -12.19 8.25
N ILE A 439 -13.16 -12.51 6.97
CA ILE A 439 -12.39 -13.51 6.22
C ILE A 439 -11.38 -12.79 5.33
N ILE A 440 -10.13 -13.25 5.36
CA ILE A 440 -9.08 -12.76 4.49
C ILE A 440 -8.88 -13.73 3.31
N TYR A 441 -8.97 -13.20 2.11
CA TYR A 441 -8.80 -13.94 0.87
C TYR A 441 -7.49 -13.54 0.19
N LEU A 442 -6.75 -14.54 -0.27
CA LEU A 442 -5.57 -14.38 -1.11
C LEU A 442 -5.83 -15.11 -2.43
N ILE A 443 -5.68 -14.40 -3.55
CA ILE A 443 -5.81 -14.99 -4.88
C ILE A 443 -4.42 -15.41 -5.32
N ARG A 444 -4.22 -16.69 -5.68
CA ARG A 444 -2.95 -17.13 -6.26
C ARG A 444 -2.95 -16.93 -7.76
N ALA A 445 -1.76 -16.66 -8.31
CA ALA A 445 -1.56 -16.70 -9.76
C ALA A 445 -2.00 -18.09 -10.26
N GLY A 446 -2.97 -18.12 -11.18
CA GLY A 446 -3.68 -19.34 -11.60
C GLY A 446 -5.17 -19.40 -11.25
N GLY A 447 -5.70 -18.43 -10.48
CA GLY A 447 -7.14 -18.29 -10.24
C GLY A 447 -7.72 -19.18 -9.14
N VAL A 448 -6.87 -19.82 -8.33
CA VAL A 448 -7.31 -20.59 -7.18
C VAL A 448 -7.43 -19.66 -5.96
N LEU A 449 -8.66 -19.54 -5.45
CA LEU A 449 -8.96 -19.00 -4.12
C LEU A 449 -8.58 -20.10 -3.11
N ALA A 450 -7.54 -19.87 -2.32
CA ALA A 450 -7.10 -20.80 -1.29
C ALA A 450 -7.77 -20.51 0.05
#